data_AF-A0A0C3CPX9-F1
#
_entry.id   AF-A0A0C3CPX9-F1
#
_cell.length_a   1.000
_cell.length_b   1.000
_cell.length_c   1.000
_cell.angle_alpha   90.00
_cell.angle_beta   90.00
_cell.angle_gamma   90.00
#
_symmetry.space_group_name_H-M   'P 1'
#
loop_
_entity.id
_entity.type
_entity.pdbx_description
1 polymer ?
#
loop_
_entity_poly.entity_id
_entity_poly.type
_entity_poly.pdbx_seq_one_letter_code
_entity_poly.pdbx_strand_id
1 'polypeptide(L)'
;APQLQLLEEWSLDGDTARFRRKLCVVPEVFAGIAQCISGHPVFYNASNNPQLPVPIQLAIFLNAADHYGNASTTEDLAEWAGVSVGTVYNCFRHVMIAVLQHHDDAIHFDPMEAKDQEEIHRAKVWVERKGCFDWRNGFLCMDGSPFNLFQ
;
A
#
# COMPACT_ATOMS: atom_id res chain seq x y z
N ALA A 1 11.07 16.08 14.97
CA ALA A 1 11.74 14.86 15.47
C ALA A 1 11.23 13.66 14.69
N PRO A 2 12.10 12.70 14.35
CA PRO A 2 11.70 11.50 13.60
C PRO A 2 10.58 10.76 14.33
N GLN A 3 9.56 10.34 13.60
CA GLN A 3 8.38 9.66 14.17
C GLN A 3 8.32 8.17 13.80
N LEU A 4 9.17 7.71 12.88
CA LEU A 4 9.17 6.34 12.39
C LEU A 4 9.32 5.30 13.52
N GLN A 5 10.14 5.61 14.53
CA GLN A 5 10.36 4.74 15.70
C GLN A 5 9.10 4.56 16.55
N LEU A 6 8.14 5.48 16.47
CA LEU A 6 6.89 5.43 17.24
C LEU A 6 5.87 4.46 16.63
N LEU A 7 6.10 3.93 15.42
CA LEU A 7 5.18 2.98 14.79
C LEU A 7 5.07 1.67 15.58
N GLU A 8 6.19 1.21 16.15
CA GLU A 8 6.22 0.00 16.97
C GLU A 8 5.45 0.22 18.29
N GLU A 9 5.66 1.36 18.93
CA GLU A 9 4.91 1.78 20.12
C GLU A 9 3.39 1.82 19.84
N TRP A 10 2.96 2.47 18.76
CA TRP A 10 1.53 2.55 18.42
C TRP A 10 0.91 1.19 18.09
N SER A 11 1.71 0.28 17.52
CA SER A 11 1.28 -1.09 17.24
C SER A 11 1.15 -1.92 18.53
N LEU A 12 2.10 -1.79 19.46
CA LEU A 12 2.15 -2.59 20.69
C LEU A 12 1.16 -2.09 21.75
N ASP A 13 1.01 -0.78 21.88
CA ASP A 13 0.12 -0.16 22.88
C ASP A 13 -1.36 -0.17 22.45
N GLY A 14 -1.66 -0.68 21.25
CA GLY A 14 -3.02 -0.78 20.72
C GLY A 14 -3.60 0.54 20.20
N ASP A 15 -2.81 1.61 20.04
CA ASP A 15 -3.21 2.85 19.35
C ASP A 15 -3.23 2.66 17.82
N THR A 16 -4.03 1.69 17.40
CA THR A 16 -4.27 1.35 15.99
C THR A 16 -4.83 2.53 15.19
N ALA A 17 -5.53 3.47 15.85
CA ALA A 17 -6.04 4.67 15.23
C ALA A 17 -4.92 5.61 14.78
N ARG A 18 -3.87 5.79 15.58
CA ARG A 18 -2.70 6.60 15.21
C ARG A 18 -1.84 5.92 14.16
N PHE A 19 -1.66 4.60 14.26
CA PHE A 19 -0.98 3.81 13.23
C PHE A 19 -1.69 3.94 11.88
N ARG A 20 -3.01 3.72 11.87
CA ARG A 20 -3.84 3.85 10.67
C ARG A 20 -3.87 5.27 10.13
N ARG A 21 -3.92 6.30 10.99
CA ARG A 21 -3.78 7.70 10.56
C ARG A 21 -2.40 8.05 10.02
N LYS A 22 -1.43 7.14 10.01
CA LYS A 22 -0.08 7.40 9.49
C LYS A 22 0.26 6.57 8.26
N LEU A 23 -0.28 5.36 8.17
CA LEU A 23 0.03 4.42 7.09
C LEU A 23 -1.22 3.94 6.33
N CYS A 24 -2.42 4.41 6.71
CA CYS A 24 -3.76 3.98 6.27
C CYS A 24 -4.13 2.50 6.32
N VAL A 25 -3.21 1.66 6.74
CA VAL A 25 -3.43 0.26 7.03
C VAL A 25 -3.46 0.03 8.53
N VAL A 26 -4.15 -1.02 8.95
CA VAL A 26 -4.04 -1.53 10.33
C VAL A 26 -2.75 -2.35 10.48
N PRO A 27 -2.20 -2.51 11.69
CA PRO A 27 -0.94 -3.21 11.91
C PRO A 27 -0.89 -4.63 11.32
N GLU A 28 -2.01 -5.36 11.34
CA GLU A 28 -2.09 -6.72 10.81
C GLU A 28 -1.91 -6.75 9.28
N VAL A 29 -2.54 -5.80 8.58
CA VAL A 29 -2.42 -5.65 7.13
C VAL A 29 -1.00 -5.21 6.76
N PHE A 30 -0.43 -4.27 7.52
CA PHE A 30 0.95 -3.84 7.34
C PHE A 30 1.93 -5.02 7.47
N ALA A 31 1.79 -5.82 8.53
CA ALA A 31 2.61 -7.00 8.76
C ALA A 31 2.46 -8.03 7.63
N GLY A 32 1.22 -8.25 7.16
CA GLY A 32 0.94 -9.12 6.01
C GLY A 32 1.64 -8.66 4.73
N ILE A 33 1.55 -7.37 4.38
CA ILE A 33 2.23 -6.82 3.20
C ILE A 33 3.75 -6.97 3.35
N ALA A 34 4.30 -6.59 4.51
CA ALA A 34 5.73 -6.70 4.78
C ALA A 34 6.22 -8.15 4.64
N GLN A 35 5.43 -9.12 5.11
CA GLN A 35 5.73 -10.54 4.96
C GLN A 35 5.75 -10.97 3.50
N CYS A 36 4.73 -10.59 2.71
CA CYS A 36 4.64 -10.94 1.29
C CYS A 36 5.87 -10.46 0.50
N ILE A 37 6.28 -9.21 0.71
CA ILE A 37 7.38 -8.60 -0.06
C ILE A 37 8.77 -8.92 0.50
N SER A 38 8.87 -9.47 1.73
CA SER A 38 10.15 -9.63 2.44
C SER A 38 11.19 -10.48 1.71
N GLY A 39 10.75 -11.51 0.97
CA GLY A 39 11.63 -12.40 0.22
C GLY A 39 12.17 -11.81 -1.08
N HIS A 40 11.76 -10.60 -1.46
CA HIS A 40 12.10 -10.05 -2.76
C HIS A 40 13.59 -9.63 -2.85
N PRO A 41 14.34 -10.03 -3.90
CA PRO A 41 15.78 -9.76 -4.03
C PRO A 41 16.20 -8.29 -3.92
N VAL A 42 15.33 -7.35 -4.29
CA VAL A 42 15.59 -5.89 -4.22
C VAL A 42 15.95 -5.39 -2.82
N PHE A 43 15.45 -6.05 -1.77
CA PHE A 43 15.74 -5.68 -0.38
C PHE A 43 17.10 -6.21 0.11
N TYR A 44 17.79 -7.00 -0.70
CA TYR A 44 19.10 -7.55 -0.41
C TYR A 44 20.15 -6.88 -1.29
N ASN A 45 21.26 -6.43 -0.69
CA ASN A 45 22.42 -6.00 -1.44
C ASN A 45 23.64 -6.83 -1.03
N ALA A 46 24.59 -6.98 -1.96
CA ALA A 46 25.90 -7.60 -1.69
C ALA A 46 26.92 -6.52 -1.29
N SER A 47 26.56 -5.65 -0.33
CA SER A 47 27.42 -4.56 0.12
C SER A 47 27.66 -4.63 1.63
N ASN A 48 28.72 -3.96 2.09
CA ASN A 48 29.01 -3.82 3.52
C ASN A 48 28.08 -2.83 4.23
N ASN A 49 27.18 -2.15 3.49
CA ASN A 49 26.22 -1.22 4.05
C ASN A 49 24.83 -1.88 4.03
N PRO A 50 24.29 -2.28 5.19
CA PRO A 50 23.01 -2.95 5.24
C PRO A 50 21.91 -2.04 4.71
N GLN A 51 20.98 -2.60 3.93
CA GLN A 51 19.75 -1.90 3.57
C GLN A 51 18.88 -1.70 4.81
N LEU A 52 17.98 -0.73 4.75
CA LEU A 52 16.94 -0.60 5.76
C LEU A 52 16.05 -1.86 5.78
N PRO A 53 15.58 -2.30 6.96
CA PRO A 53 14.59 -3.37 7.09
C PRO A 53 13.36 -3.15 6.20
N VAL A 54 12.81 -4.23 5.65
CA VAL A 54 11.62 -4.19 4.77
C VAL A 54 10.43 -3.45 5.42
N PRO A 55 10.06 -3.69 6.69
CA PRO A 55 8.98 -2.94 7.32
C PRO A 55 9.23 -1.43 7.36
N ILE A 56 10.50 -1.02 7.53
CA ILE A 56 10.86 0.40 7.53
C ILE A 56 10.70 1.01 6.13
N GLN A 57 11.19 0.33 5.10
CA GLN A 57 11.03 0.79 3.71
C GLN A 57 9.54 0.90 3.35
N LEU A 58 8.72 -0.09 3.75
CA LEU A 58 7.28 -0.10 3.55
C LEU A 58 6.57 1.03 4.29
N ALA A 59 6.94 1.31 5.54
CA ALA A 59 6.34 2.40 6.31
C ALA A 59 6.60 3.78 5.67
N ILE A 60 7.82 4.01 5.18
CA ILE A 60 8.16 5.24 4.44
C ILE A 60 7.32 5.36 3.18
N PHE A 61 7.18 4.27 2.42
CA PHE A 61 6.38 4.24 1.20
C PHE A 61 4.89 4.52 1.48
N LEU A 62 4.29 3.85 2.47
CA LEU A 62 2.86 4.00 2.79
C LEU A 62 2.54 5.38 3.38
N ASN A 63 3.42 5.91 4.24
CA ASN A 63 3.22 7.26 4.78
C ASN A 63 3.15 8.31 3.67
N ALA A 64 3.92 8.09 2.60
CA ALA A 64 3.93 8.97 1.45
C ALA A 64 2.77 8.77 0.49
N ALA A 65 2.47 7.51 0.12
CA ALA A 65 1.41 7.19 -0.83
C ALA A 65 0.02 7.62 -0.33
N ASP A 66 -0.16 7.66 0.99
CA ASP A 66 -1.46 7.89 1.61
C ASP A 66 -1.77 9.36 1.95
N HIS A 67 -0.81 10.08 2.53
CA HIS A 67 -1.08 11.43 3.06
C HIS A 67 -0.82 12.55 2.07
N TYR A 68 0.08 12.28 1.14
CA TYR A 68 0.84 13.31 0.50
C TYR A 68 0.55 13.23 -0.99
N GLY A 69 -0.62 13.76 -1.38
CA GLY A 69 -0.86 14.18 -2.76
C GLY A 69 0.21 15.20 -3.22
N ASN A 70 -0.04 15.97 -4.28
CA ASN A 70 0.95 16.91 -4.87
C ASN A 70 1.60 17.95 -3.93
N ALA A 71 1.27 18.00 -2.64
CA ALA A 71 1.67 19.03 -1.68
C ALA A 71 2.83 18.66 -0.75
N SER A 72 3.36 17.43 -0.75
CA SER A 72 4.52 17.11 0.10
C SER A 72 5.71 16.59 -0.66
N THR A 73 6.85 17.02 -0.14
CA THR A 73 8.16 16.84 -0.73
C THR A 73 8.83 15.61 -0.14
N THR A 74 9.80 15.08 -0.88
CA THR A 74 10.65 14.00 -0.38
C THR A 74 11.44 14.40 0.88
N GLU A 75 11.63 15.69 1.08
CA GLU A 75 12.28 16.34 2.21
C GLU A 75 11.43 16.20 3.49
N ASP A 76 10.11 16.46 3.42
CA ASP A 76 9.22 16.28 4.57
C ASP A 76 9.22 14.83 5.07
N LEU A 77 9.23 13.87 4.13
CA LEU A 77 9.30 12.44 4.42
C LEU A 77 10.65 12.05 5.02
N ALA A 78 11.74 12.62 4.50
CA ALA A 78 13.08 12.42 5.02
C ALA A 78 13.19 12.92 6.47
N GLU A 79 12.64 14.10 6.77
CA GLU A 79 12.56 14.64 8.13
C GLU A 79 11.68 13.79 9.07
N TRP A 80 10.53 13.33 8.58
CA TRP A 80 9.61 12.46 9.33
C TRP A 80 10.26 11.12 9.68
N ALA A 81 10.96 10.51 8.73
CA ALA A 81 11.62 9.23 8.91
C ALA A 81 13.00 9.33 9.58
N GLY A 82 13.62 10.52 9.59
CA GLY A 82 14.98 10.72 10.08
C GLY A 82 16.05 10.11 9.17
N VAL A 83 15.83 10.12 7.85
CA VAL A 83 16.74 9.54 6.84
C VAL A 83 17.10 10.58 5.78
N SER A 84 17.99 10.24 4.84
CA SER A 84 18.30 11.12 3.70
C SER A 84 17.20 11.07 2.64
N VAL A 85 17.05 12.13 1.84
CA VAL A 85 16.14 12.16 0.68
C VAL A 85 16.41 11.01 -0.30
N GLY A 86 17.69 10.69 -0.53
CA GLY A 86 18.08 9.55 -1.38
C GLY A 86 17.64 8.20 -0.80
N THR A 87 17.59 8.09 0.53
CA THR A 87 17.05 6.91 1.22
C THR A 87 15.55 6.77 0.98
N VAL A 88 14.79 7.87 1.08
CA VAL A 88 13.35 7.88 0.76
C VAL A 88 13.13 7.39 -0.67
N TYR A 89 13.85 7.96 -1.64
CA TYR A 89 13.77 7.53 -3.04
C TYR A 89 14.02 6.03 -3.24
N ASN A 90 15.06 5.49 -2.59
CA ASN A 90 15.37 4.07 -2.68
C ASN A 90 14.29 3.19 -2.05
N CYS A 91 13.75 3.56 -0.88
CA CYS A 91 12.64 2.86 -0.24
C CYS A 91 11.43 2.76 -1.19
N PHE A 92 11.07 3.87 -1.84
CA PHE A 92 9.98 3.88 -2.83
C PHE A 92 10.26 2.93 -3.99
N ARG A 93 11.45 3.04 -4.60
CA ARG A 93 11.83 2.19 -5.72
C ARG A 93 11.76 0.71 -5.35
N HIS A 94 12.28 0.35 -4.19
CA HIS A 94 12.32 -1.04 -3.74
C HIS A 94 10.92 -1.59 -3.45
N VAL A 95 10.11 -0.84 -2.69
CA VAL A 95 8.73 -1.25 -2.37
C VAL A 95 7.89 -1.34 -3.63
N MET A 96 7.97 -0.37 -4.54
CA MET A 96 7.23 -0.41 -5.81
C MET A 96 7.62 -1.64 -6.64
N ILE A 97 8.91 -1.94 -6.81
CA ILE A 97 9.35 -3.12 -7.54
C ILE A 97 8.77 -4.40 -6.92
N ALA A 98 8.88 -4.54 -5.59
CA ALA A 98 8.42 -5.74 -4.91
C ALA A 98 6.90 -5.90 -4.92
N VAL A 99 6.15 -4.80 -4.72
CA VAL A 99 4.68 -4.80 -4.77
C VAL A 99 4.17 -5.12 -6.18
N LEU A 100 4.78 -4.53 -7.22
CA LEU A 100 4.37 -4.76 -8.60
C LEU A 100 4.60 -6.21 -9.06
N GLN A 101 5.55 -6.94 -8.46
CA GLN A 101 5.70 -8.37 -8.77
C GLN A 101 4.54 -9.22 -8.27
N HIS A 102 3.81 -8.77 -7.26
CA HIS A 102 2.60 -9.43 -6.77
C HIS A 102 1.33 -8.94 -7.49
N HIS A 103 1.46 -8.07 -8.50
CA HIS A 103 0.31 -7.48 -9.18
C HIS A 103 -0.66 -8.53 -9.69
N ASP A 104 -0.17 -9.53 -10.43
CA ASP A 104 -1.05 -10.53 -11.05
C ASP A 104 -1.61 -11.51 -10.01
N ASP A 105 -0.89 -11.78 -8.91
CA ASP A 105 -1.40 -12.61 -7.83
C ASP A 105 -2.47 -11.89 -6.99
N ALA A 106 -2.35 -10.58 -6.81
CA ALA A 106 -3.20 -9.78 -5.91
C ALA A 106 -4.33 -9.03 -6.62
N ILE A 107 -4.14 -8.68 -7.90
CA ILE A 107 -5.08 -7.93 -8.74
C ILE A 107 -5.33 -8.78 -10.00
N HIS A 108 -5.83 -10.00 -9.80
CA HIS A 108 -6.44 -10.79 -10.87
C HIS A 108 -7.95 -10.85 -10.70
N PHE A 109 -8.64 -10.87 -11.84
CA PHE A 109 -10.06 -11.17 -11.92
C PHE A 109 -10.25 -12.07 -13.13
N ASP A 110 -10.34 -13.38 -12.90
CA ASP A 110 -10.73 -14.30 -13.95
C ASP A 110 -12.26 -14.36 -14.01
N PRO A 111 -12.90 -13.80 -15.07
CA PRO A 111 -14.35 -13.81 -15.18
C PRO A 111 -14.94 -15.22 -15.29
N MET A 112 -14.11 -16.24 -15.54
CA MET A 112 -14.51 -17.64 -15.61
C MET A 112 -14.35 -18.38 -14.27
N GLU A 113 -13.63 -17.80 -13.30
CA GLU A 113 -13.38 -18.40 -11.99
C GLU A 113 -14.54 -18.06 -11.03
N ALA A 114 -15.05 -19.09 -10.34
CA ALA A 114 -16.32 -18.97 -9.61
C ALA A 114 -16.22 -18.05 -8.39
N LYS A 115 -15.05 -17.99 -7.74
CA LYS A 115 -14.83 -17.15 -6.56
C LYS A 115 -14.73 -15.69 -6.99
N ASP A 116 -14.06 -15.41 -8.10
CA ASP A 116 -13.96 -14.08 -8.69
C ASP A 116 -15.33 -13.57 -9.15
N GLN A 117 -16.15 -14.42 -9.77
CA GLN A 117 -17.55 -14.07 -10.10
C GLN A 117 -18.37 -13.68 -8.85
N GLU A 118 -18.19 -14.39 -7.74
CA GLU A 118 -18.86 -14.08 -6.48
C GLU A 118 -18.37 -12.75 -5.91
N GLU A 119 -17.06 -12.50 -5.92
CA GLU A 119 -16.46 -11.23 -5.46
C GLU A 119 -16.93 -10.04 -6.29
N ILE A 120 -16.92 -10.17 -7.62
CA ILE A 120 -17.47 -9.18 -8.55
C ILE A 120 -18.93 -8.91 -8.20
N HIS A 121 -19.76 -9.95 -8.05
CA HIS A 121 -21.17 -9.78 -7.73
C HIS A 121 -21.38 -9.04 -6.40
N ARG A 122 -20.66 -9.43 -5.34
CA ARG A 122 -20.72 -8.76 -4.02
C ARG A 122 -20.34 -7.29 -4.11
N ALA A 123 -19.31 -6.96 -4.88
CA ALA A 123 -18.88 -5.59 -5.09
C ALA A 123 -19.93 -4.76 -5.86
N LYS A 124 -20.53 -5.30 -6.92
CA LYS A 124 -21.61 -4.63 -7.66
C LYS A 124 -22.83 -4.33 -6.77
N VAL A 125 -23.24 -5.30 -5.96
CA VAL A 125 -24.33 -5.15 -4.97
C VAL A 125 -23.97 -4.07 -3.93
N TRP A 126 -22.72 -4.02 -3.49
CA TRP A 126 -22.27 -2.99 -2.56
C TRP A 126 -22.33 -1.59 -3.17
N VAL A 127 -21.88 -1.42 -4.42
CA VAL A 127 -21.92 -0.13 -5.15
C VAL A 127 -23.36 0.35 -5.32
N GLU A 128 -24.27 -0.53 -5.75
CA GLU A 128 -25.69 -0.20 -5.87
C GLU A 128 -26.29 0.22 -4.51
N ARG A 129 -25.97 -0.51 -3.44
CA ARG A 129 -26.47 -0.22 -2.09
C ARG A 129 -25.92 1.08 -1.51
N LYS A 130 -24.69 1.46 -1.82
CA LYS A 130 -24.01 2.63 -1.25
C LYS A 130 -24.07 3.88 -2.15
N GLY A 131 -24.31 3.69 -3.45
CA GLY A 131 -24.38 4.74 -4.46
C GLY A 131 -25.67 4.67 -5.26
N CYS A 132 -25.56 4.49 -6.58
CA CYS A 132 -26.67 4.41 -7.51
C CYS A 132 -26.61 3.10 -8.33
N PHE A 133 -27.78 2.61 -8.74
CA PHE A 133 -27.91 1.45 -9.63
C PHE A 133 -27.06 1.56 -10.89
N ASP A 134 -26.99 2.74 -11.52
CA ASP A 134 -26.24 2.95 -12.76
C ASP A 134 -24.73 2.72 -12.61
N TRP A 135 -24.20 2.85 -11.39
CA TRP A 135 -22.78 2.67 -11.10
C TRP A 135 -22.40 1.22 -10.82
N ARG A 136 -23.37 0.31 -10.68
CA ARG A 136 -23.10 -1.10 -10.36
C ARG A 136 -22.18 -1.77 -11.37
N ASN A 137 -22.17 -1.30 -12.62
CA ASN A 137 -21.32 -1.86 -13.68
C ASN A 137 -19.95 -1.17 -13.77
N GLY A 138 -19.71 -0.09 -13.04
CA GLY A 138 -18.39 0.54 -12.85
C GLY A 138 -17.55 -0.19 -11.80
N PHE A 139 -17.67 -1.51 -11.72
CA PHE A 139 -16.86 -2.33 -10.81
C PHE A 139 -15.36 -2.06 -11.08
N LEU A 140 -14.60 -1.76 -10.02
CA LEU A 140 -13.21 -1.22 -9.98
C LEU A 140 -13.03 0.28 -10.25
N CYS A 141 -14.11 1.01 -10.57
CA CYS A 141 -14.08 2.46 -10.77
C CYS A 141 -14.65 3.15 -9.53
N MET A 142 -13.76 3.52 -8.59
CA MET A 142 -14.14 4.18 -7.32
C MET A 142 -14.84 5.53 -7.52
N ASP A 143 -14.63 6.19 -8.66
CA ASP A 143 -15.27 7.45 -9.05
C ASP A 143 -16.51 7.24 -9.96
N GLY A 144 -16.88 5.99 -10.24
CA GLY A 144 -17.99 5.65 -11.12
C GLY A 144 -17.74 5.89 -12.61
N SER A 145 -16.51 6.20 -13.03
CA SER A 145 -16.13 6.35 -14.44
C SER A 145 -15.96 4.98 -15.09
N PRO A 146 -16.90 4.50 -15.94
CA PRO A 146 -16.75 3.18 -16.57
C PRO A 146 -15.62 3.24 -17.61
N PHE A 147 -14.42 2.82 -17.22
CA PHE A 147 -13.32 2.60 -18.16
C PHE A 147 -13.36 1.14 -18.63
N ASN A 148 -13.52 0.93 -19.94
CA ASN A 148 -13.33 -0.39 -20.53
C ASN A 148 -11.83 -0.70 -20.55
N LEU A 149 -11.35 -1.41 -19.53
CA LEU A 149 -9.95 -1.84 -19.39
C LEU A 149 -9.50 -2.84 -20.46
N PHE A 150 -10.44 -3.46 -21.17
CA PHE A 150 -10.16 -4.35 -22.29
C PHE A 150 -11.05 -3.97 -23.49
N GLN A 151 -10.46 -3.26 -24.45
CA GLN A 151 -10.96 -3.15 -25.83
C GLN A 151 -9.95 -3.83 -26.76
#